data_AF-A0A969MX59-F1
#
_entry.id   AF-A0A969MX59-F1
#
_cell.length_a   1.000
_cell.length_b   1.000
_cell.length_c   1.000
_cell.angle_alpha   90.00
_cell.angle_beta   90.00
_cell.angle_gamma   90.00
#
_symmetry.space_group_name_H-M   'P 1'
#
loop_
_entity.id
_entity.type
_entity.pdbx_description
1 polymer ?
#
loop_
_entity_poly.entity_id
_entity_poly.type
_entity_poly.pdbx_seq_one_letter_code
_entity_poly.pdbx_strand_id
1 'polypeptide(L)'
;TDDSAYLPDRDKVSLSPGMIYGVQSYAFEDEHIKVALTENFPGFGNTGYVYPDFVRLTRAGVPTSPDTQPITYNGPSEVLVNKPLTLRGTFDPRVVTTITLKAEDRYPLNVVLNRSAGLWEVILPRGLQEPGYRWLRLRALNSQEKLVGTQVINLTVSPEPLTVGESLILTVLKDTLFKVAPLDSNSLKAEQKITVSKGQTFAVDKYGLLDGHLKILLKNAISPVGNFGYFFPGHVSLKKGKEELKFGIESVPDTEAKAQLLVIKTTFLKAQPVDTASLEANQYTPLLLGQTFPIQGYASTEGHFRVTLGESVPGFGNVGYLYWQHVQIVRQGQEVLFNPNALTMTILAITVFKKQPINASQLSASDKTTLPLGRVYGVNSYVVEANHLKVALTEELPNFGNTGYVFPGHVQLRSGSQTLQPIPPQLELNVPYFSQRDNPRYSWATCNVTSIAMVMAYYGVRPRYGGQLEDELLQWTLNYAGQGSYTEHNVLTALIKAYGFKTSFSTTRRWYEIKEELINRRPVVLPGDFIVPSGHIVVLIGYDNRGYIANDPWGDAYTAYTSTYGRRRLYSYSYLNQVAGPDGNVWAHFIAP
;
A
#
# COMPACT_ATOMS: atom_id res chain seq x y z
N THR A 1 -18.26 -8.40 -36.03
CA THR A 1 -16.98 -8.05 -36.68
C THR A 1 -16.13 -7.07 -35.88
N ASP A 2 -16.60 -6.54 -34.74
CA ASP A 2 -15.79 -5.63 -33.93
C ASP A 2 -15.04 -6.39 -32.83
N ASP A 3 -13.74 -6.15 -32.71
CA ASP A 3 -12.94 -6.60 -31.57
C ASP A 3 -13.48 -5.95 -30.29
N SER A 4 -13.60 -6.73 -29.22
CA SER A 4 -13.97 -6.28 -27.87
C SER A 4 -13.19 -5.07 -27.37
N ALA A 5 -11.99 -4.83 -27.90
CA ALA A 5 -11.18 -3.64 -27.66
C ALA A 5 -11.90 -2.32 -28.04
N TYR A 6 -12.82 -2.36 -29.01
CA TYR A 6 -13.55 -1.19 -29.51
C TYR A 6 -14.97 -1.03 -28.95
N LEU A 7 -15.42 -1.96 -28.10
CA LEU A 7 -16.70 -1.86 -27.41
C LEU A 7 -16.59 -0.97 -26.16
N PRO A 8 -17.60 -0.15 -25.84
CA PRO A 8 -17.64 0.60 -24.59
C PRO A 8 -17.79 -0.35 -23.39
N ASP A 9 -17.31 0.06 -22.22
CA ASP A 9 -17.21 -0.80 -21.03
C ASP A 9 -18.55 -1.38 -20.54
N ARG A 10 -19.67 -0.72 -20.85
CA ARG A 10 -21.02 -1.25 -20.55
C ARG A 10 -21.43 -2.46 -21.40
N ASP A 11 -20.82 -2.63 -22.58
CA ASP A 11 -21.18 -3.65 -23.56
C ASP A 11 -20.19 -4.82 -23.57
N LYS A 12 -19.28 -4.87 -22.60
CA LYS A 12 -18.30 -5.95 -22.45
C LYS A 12 -18.06 -6.30 -20.98
N VAL A 13 -17.75 -7.55 -20.73
CA VAL A 13 -17.29 -8.02 -19.42
C VAL A 13 -16.05 -8.90 -19.61
N SER A 14 -15.02 -8.65 -18.80
CA SER A 14 -13.77 -9.41 -18.88
C SER A 14 -13.91 -10.76 -18.17
N LEU A 15 -13.92 -11.83 -18.95
CA LEU A 15 -13.80 -13.18 -18.41
C LEU A 15 -12.31 -13.48 -18.17
N SER A 16 -11.94 -13.79 -16.93
CA SER A 16 -10.52 -14.05 -16.62
C SER A 16 -10.05 -15.37 -17.26
N PRO A 17 -8.86 -15.42 -17.88
CA PRO A 17 -8.33 -16.65 -18.48
C PRO A 17 -8.27 -17.82 -17.49
N GLY A 18 -8.71 -19.00 -17.93
CA GLY A 18 -8.73 -20.22 -17.09
C GLY A 18 -9.89 -20.31 -16.10
N MET A 19 -10.78 -19.31 -16.05
CA MET A 19 -12.06 -19.43 -15.38
C MET A 19 -13.00 -20.33 -16.18
N ILE A 20 -13.77 -21.16 -15.49
CA ILE A 20 -14.83 -21.98 -16.06
C ILE A 20 -16.13 -21.43 -15.53
N TYR A 21 -17.09 -21.24 -16.42
CA TYR A 21 -18.40 -20.67 -16.16
C TYR A 21 -19.47 -21.72 -16.45
N GLY A 22 -20.50 -21.79 -15.63
CA GLY A 22 -21.64 -22.64 -15.92
C GLY A 22 -22.40 -22.12 -17.14
N VAL A 23 -22.74 -23.01 -18.07
CA VAL A 23 -23.42 -22.66 -19.31
C VAL A 23 -24.84 -23.20 -19.26
N GLN A 24 -25.83 -22.31 -19.26
CA GLN A 24 -27.25 -22.65 -19.34
C GLN A 24 -27.63 -23.07 -20.77
N SER A 25 -27.19 -22.32 -21.77
CA SER A 25 -27.35 -22.64 -23.18
C SER A 25 -26.28 -21.95 -24.04
N TYR A 26 -26.08 -22.45 -25.27
CA TYR A 26 -25.20 -21.79 -26.23
C TYR A 26 -25.65 -22.07 -27.68
N ALA A 27 -25.24 -21.18 -28.60
CA ALA A 27 -25.41 -21.32 -30.04
C ALA A 27 -24.18 -20.78 -30.78
N PHE A 28 -23.82 -21.39 -31.91
CA PHE A 28 -22.78 -20.85 -32.80
C PHE A 28 -23.43 -19.82 -33.74
N GLU A 29 -22.94 -18.59 -33.74
CA GLU A 29 -23.40 -17.49 -34.59
C GLU A 29 -22.15 -16.83 -35.21
N ASP A 30 -22.02 -16.91 -36.54
CA ASP A 30 -20.84 -16.45 -37.30
C ASP A 30 -19.50 -17.02 -36.79
N GLU A 31 -18.53 -16.18 -36.41
CA GLU A 31 -17.23 -16.55 -35.83
C GLU A 31 -17.27 -16.63 -34.29
N HIS A 32 -18.45 -16.53 -33.68
CA HIS A 32 -18.63 -16.43 -32.23
C HIS A 32 -19.50 -17.57 -31.67
N ILE A 33 -19.38 -17.77 -30.36
CA ILE A 33 -20.33 -18.56 -29.57
C ILE A 33 -21.17 -17.58 -28.77
N LYS A 34 -22.48 -17.58 -29.02
CA LYS A 34 -23.44 -16.95 -28.13
C LYS A 34 -23.66 -17.87 -26.94
N VAL A 35 -23.42 -17.38 -25.74
CA VAL A 35 -23.54 -18.13 -24.49
C VAL A 35 -24.53 -17.45 -23.55
N ALA A 36 -25.42 -18.24 -22.95
CA ALA A 36 -26.15 -17.86 -21.75
C ALA A 36 -25.51 -18.59 -20.57
N LEU A 37 -24.89 -17.83 -19.68
CA LEU A 37 -24.22 -18.33 -18.49
C LEU A 37 -25.22 -18.50 -17.35
N THR A 38 -24.93 -19.44 -16.46
CA THR A 38 -25.72 -19.63 -15.24
C THR A 38 -25.49 -18.50 -14.24
N GLU A 39 -24.32 -17.86 -14.33
CA GLU A 39 -23.90 -16.73 -13.53
C GLU A 39 -24.26 -15.41 -14.24
N ASN A 40 -24.70 -14.43 -13.45
CA ASN A 40 -25.04 -13.10 -13.93
C ASN A 40 -23.90 -12.12 -13.59
N PHE A 41 -23.47 -11.32 -14.56
CA PHE A 41 -22.45 -10.29 -14.38
C PHE A 41 -23.12 -8.95 -14.07
N PRO A 42 -22.84 -8.32 -12.91
CA PRO A 42 -23.42 -7.04 -12.53
C PRO A 42 -23.23 -5.98 -13.63
N GLY A 43 -24.34 -5.38 -14.08
CA GLY A 43 -24.33 -4.35 -15.12
C GLY A 43 -24.24 -4.85 -16.57
N PHE A 44 -23.96 -6.13 -16.80
CA PHE A 44 -23.86 -6.74 -18.14
C PHE A 44 -24.98 -7.76 -18.41
N GLY A 45 -25.42 -8.51 -17.40
CA GLY A 45 -26.35 -9.63 -17.57
C GLY A 45 -25.62 -10.97 -17.64
N ASN A 46 -26.30 -12.01 -18.12
CA ASN A 46 -25.76 -13.38 -18.21
C ASN A 46 -25.65 -13.92 -19.64
N THR A 47 -25.96 -13.13 -20.66
CA THR A 47 -25.92 -13.55 -22.06
C THR A 47 -24.94 -12.70 -22.83
N GLY A 48 -24.08 -13.33 -23.64
CA GLY A 48 -23.07 -12.61 -24.42
C GLY A 48 -22.44 -13.46 -25.51
N TYR A 49 -21.44 -12.89 -26.18
CA TYR A 49 -20.69 -13.54 -27.25
C TYR A 49 -19.23 -13.75 -26.82
N VAL A 50 -18.69 -14.92 -27.12
CA VAL A 50 -17.27 -15.26 -26.89
C VAL A 50 -16.67 -15.82 -28.16
N TYR A 51 -15.39 -15.54 -28.43
CA TYR A 51 -14.70 -16.23 -29.52
C TYR A 51 -14.47 -17.70 -29.12
N PRO A 52 -14.73 -18.66 -30.01
CA PRO A 52 -14.45 -20.08 -29.79
C PRO A 52 -12.99 -20.33 -29.37
N ASP A 53 -12.08 -19.49 -29.86
CA ASP A 53 -10.64 -19.51 -29.60
C ASP A 53 -10.26 -19.36 -28.11
N PHE A 54 -11.11 -18.71 -27.31
CA PHE A 54 -10.82 -18.39 -25.90
C PHE A 54 -11.61 -19.21 -24.89
N VAL A 55 -12.52 -20.09 -25.34
CA VAL A 55 -13.40 -20.84 -24.44
C VAL A 55 -13.48 -22.32 -24.80
N ARG A 56 -13.70 -23.18 -23.80
CA ARG A 56 -13.99 -24.61 -23.99
C ARG A 56 -15.34 -24.93 -23.34
N LEU A 57 -16.28 -25.43 -24.12
CA LEU A 57 -17.59 -25.87 -23.62
C LEU A 57 -17.53 -27.34 -23.23
N THR A 58 -17.95 -27.67 -22.01
CA THR A 58 -17.97 -29.05 -21.49
C THR A 58 -19.28 -29.39 -20.78
N ARG A 59 -19.72 -30.64 -20.89
CA ARG A 59 -20.85 -31.24 -20.17
C ARG A 59 -20.40 -32.56 -19.56
N ALA A 60 -20.44 -32.65 -18.23
CA ALA A 60 -19.96 -33.83 -17.49
C ALA A 60 -18.52 -34.25 -17.86
N GLY A 61 -17.63 -33.26 -18.04
CA GLY A 61 -16.25 -33.50 -18.45
C GLY A 61 -16.07 -33.88 -19.92
N VAL A 62 -17.16 -34.05 -20.67
CA VAL A 62 -17.17 -34.31 -22.12
C VAL A 62 -17.52 -33.02 -22.86
N PRO A 63 -16.59 -32.48 -23.65
CA PRO A 63 -16.84 -31.30 -24.46
C PRO A 63 -18.04 -31.41 -25.39
N THR A 64 -18.88 -30.38 -25.37
CA THR A 64 -20.16 -30.34 -26.11
C THR A 64 -20.09 -29.53 -27.39
N SER A 65 -19.11 -28.64 -27.50
CA SER A 65 -18.53 -28.34 -28.81
C SER A 65 -17.87 -29.64 -29.30
N PRO A 66 -17.90 -30.00 -30.61
CA PRO A 66 -17.26 -31.23 -31.07
C PRO A 66 -15.87 -31.35 -30.44
N ASP A 67 -15.73 -32.32 -29.53
CA ASP A 67 -14.47 -32.54 -28.80
C ASP A 67 -13.39 -33.14 -29.70
N THR A 68 -13.73 -33.39 -30.95
CA THR A 68 -12.78 -33.44 -32.03
C THR A 68 -12.57 -32.01 -32.52
N GLN A 69 -12.02 -31.12 -31.68
CA GLN A 69 -11.11 -30.14 -32.24
C GLN A 69 -10.10 -31.00 -33.00
N PRO A 70 -10.07 -30.95 -34.34
CA PRO A 70 -9.24 -31.88 -35.07
C PRO A 70 -7.77 -31.46 -34.98
N ILE A 71 -7.39 -30.73 -33.92
CA ILE A 71 -6.07 -30.26 -33.54
C ILE A 71 -5.95 -30.24 -32.02
N THR A 72 -4.75 -30.48 -31.50
CA THR A 72 -4.39 -30.26 -30.10
C THR A 72 -3.07 -29.51 -29.99
N TYR A 73 -2.73 -29.06 -28.79
CA TYR A 73 -1.37 -28.67 -28.42
C TYR A 73 -0.90 -29.47 -27.21
N ASN A 74 0.28 -30.05 -27.32
CA ASN A 74 0.90 -30.94 -26.34
C ASN A 74 2.30 -30.44 -25.94
N GLY A 75 2.57 -29.15 -26.15
CA GLY A 75 3.84 -28.51 -25.79
C GLY A 75 3.80 -27.78 -24.45
N PRO A 76 4.90 -27.13 -24.06
CA PRO A 76 5.02 -26.43 -22.79
C PRO A 76 4.12 -25.17 -22.73
N SER A 77 3.72 -24.75 -21.53
CA SER A 77 3.05 -23.46 -21.27
C SER A 77 4.01 -22.37 -20.75
N GLU A 78 5.26 -22.74 -20.46
CA GLU A 78 6.37 -21.84 -20.12
C GLU A 78 7.65 -22.33 -20.80
N VAL A 79 8.46 -21.41 -21.30
CA VAL A 79 9.73 -21.69 -21.98
C VAL A 79 10.80 -20.72 -21.52
N LEU A 80 12.07 -21.13 -21.57
CA LEU A 80 13.19 -20.27 -21.21
C LEU A 80 13.65 -19.44 -22.41
N VAL A 81 14.06 -18.20 -22.13
CA VAL A 81 14.69 -17.31 -23.11
C VAL A 81 15.90 -18.00 -23.73
N ASN A 82 16.06 -17.88 -25.06
CA ASN A 82 17.20 -18.37 -25.83
C ASN A 82 17.46 -19.90 -25.74
N LYS A 83 16.43 -20.71 -25.45
CA LYS A 83 16.51 -22.19 -25.45
C LYS A 83 15.76 -22.81 -26.63
N PRO A 84 16.32 -23.82 -27.31
CA PRO A 84 15.60 -24.52 -28.37
C PRO A 84 14.21 -24.97 -27.91
N LEU A 85 13.19 -24.69 -28.73
CA LEU A 85 11.79 -24.94 -28.40
C LEU A 85 11.11 -25.70 -29.54
N THR A 86 10.44 -26.80 -29.19
CA THR A 86 9.54 -27.51 -30.11
C THR A 86 8.12 -27.39 -29.58
N LEU A 87 7.26 -26.74 -30.36
CA LEU A 87 5.81 -26.73 -30.16
C LEU A 87 5.24 -27.87 -30.99
N ARG A 88 4.34 -28.67 -30.41
CA ARG A 88 3.76 -29.82 -31.11
C ARG A 88 2.37 -30.14 -30.62
N GLY A 89 1.62 -30.86 -31.44
CA GLY A 89 0.35 -31.44 -31.07
C GLY A 89 -0.13 -32.45 -32.11
N THR A 90 -1.36 -32.93 -31.93
CA THR A 90 -1.99 -33.86 -32.87
C THR A 90 -3.01 -33.13 -33.75
N PHE A 91 -3.43 -33.78 -34.83
CA PHE A 91 -4.56 -33.35 -35.64
C PHE A 91 -5.24 -34.53 -36.34
N ASP A 92 -6.52 -34.40 -36.75
CA ASP A 92 -7.24 -35.41 -37.54
C ASP A 92 -7.05 -35.15 -39.06
N PRO A 93 -6.23 -35.95 -39.76
CA PRO A 93 -5.93 -35.74 -41.17
C PRO A 93 -7.11 -35.97 -42.10
N ARG A 94 -8.23 -36.53 -41.61
CA ARG A 94 -9.46 -36.75 -42.41
C ARG A 94 -10.26 -35.46 -42.60
N VAL A 95 -10.11 -34.49 -41.71
CA VAL A 95 -10.90 -33.24 -41.71
C VAL A 95 -10.04 -31.98 -41.77
N VAL A 96 -8.74 -32.06 -41.43
CA VAL A 96 -7.80 -30.93 -41.51
C VAL A 96 -6.92 -31.05 -42.76
N THR A 97 -6.91 -29.98 -43.56
CA THR A 97 -6.00 -29.83 -44.69
C THR A 97 -4.83 -28.93 -44.35
N THR A 98 -5.06 -27.84 -43.62
CA THR A 98 -4.04 -26.84 -43.29
C THR A 98 -4.05 -26.52 -41.82
N ILE A 99 -2.87 -26.43 -41.20
CA ILE A 99 -2.69 -25.90 -39.85
C ILE A 99 -1.85 -24.64 -39.94
N THR A 100 -2.29 -23.59 -39.26
CA THR A 100 -1.54 -22.34 -39.13
C THR A 100 -1.29 -22.06 -37.66
N LEU A 101 -0.10 -21.53 -37.36
CA LEU A 101 0.25 -21.04 -36.03
C LEU A 101 0.79 -19.62 -36.17
N LYS A 102 0.18 -18.66 -35.50
CA LYS A 102 0.65 -17.27 -35.46
C LYS A 102 0.92 -16.84 -34.03
N ALA A 103 2.09 -16.29 -33.77
CA ALA A 103 2.34 -15.58 -32.53
C ALA A 103 1.66 -14.21 -32.57
N GLU A 104 0.80 -13.97 -31.59
CA GLU A 104 0.15 -12.69 -31.33
C GLU A 104 -0.59 -12.12 -32.55
N ASP A 105 -1.13 -13.01 -33.39
CA ASP A 105 -1.73 -12.76 -34.72
C ASP A 105 -0.85 -12.00 -35.72
N ARG A 106 0.39 -11.70 -35.37
CA ARG A 106 1.32 -10.88 -36.15
C ARG A 106 2.37 -11.72 -36.85
N TYR A 107 2.95 -12.70 -36.15
CA TYR A 107 4.14 -13.41 -36.61
C TYR A 107 3.81 -14.87 -36.96
N PRO A 108 3.66 -15.23 -38.23
CA PRO A 108 3.41 -16.62 -38.63
C PRO A 108 4.63 -17.49 -38.30
N LEU A 109 4.37 -18.67 -37.72
CA LEU A 109 5.36 -19.69 -37.41
C LEU A 109 5.28 -20.82 -38.43
N ASN A 110 6.43 -21.40 -38.79
CA ASN A 110 6.51 -22.45 -39.78
C ASN A 110 6.03 -23.80 -39.21
N VAL A 111 4.87 -24.26 -39.64
CA VAL A 111 4.26 -25.53 -39.19
C VAL A 111 4.68 -26.65 -40.15
N VAL A 112 5.21 -27.73 -39.58
CA VAL A 112 5.52 -28.98 -40.28
C VAL A 112 4.46 -30.02 -39.94
N LEU A 113 3.92 -30.69 -40.96
CA LEU A 113 2.87 -31.70 -40.81
C LEU A 113 3.41 -33.10 -41.10
N ASN A 114 3.20 -34.01 -40.17
CA ASN A 114 3.30 -35.45 -40.39
C ASN A 114 1.89 -36.04 -40.46
N ARG A 115 1.37 -36.16 -41.69
CA ARG A 115 -0.01 -36.61 -41.94
C ARG A 115 -0.25 -38.07 -41.59
N SER A 116 0.74 -38.96 -41.74
CA SER A 116 0.58 -40.38 -41.42
C SER A 116 0.49 -40.62 -39.91
N ALA A 117 1.17 -39.79 -39.11
CA ALA A 117 1.09 -39.83 -37.65
C ALA A 117 0.01 -38.92 -37.04
N GLY A 118 -0.62 -38.05 -37.85
CA GLY A 118 -1.55 -37.03 -37.35
C GLY A 118 -0.87 -36.04 -36.41
N LEU A 119 0.38 -35.63 -36.70
CA LEU A 119 1.18 -34.75 -35.85
C LEU A 119 1.56 -33.46 -36.57
N TRP A 120 1.52 -32.35 -35.84
CA TRP A 120 2.08 -31.09 -36.29
C TRP A 120 3.16 -30.61 -35.33
N GLU A 121 4.16 -29.91 -35.88
CA GLU A 121 5.24 -29.33 -35.09
C GLU A 121 5.72 -27.98 -35.62
N VAL A 122 6.26 -27.17 -34.73
CA VAL A 122 7.00 -25.95 -35.03
C VAL A 122 8.29 -26.03 -34.24
N ILE A 123 9.43 -25.96 -34.94
CA ILE A 123 10.76 -26.03 -34.34
C ILE A 123 11.35 -24.62 -34.36
N LEU A 124 11.70 -24.12 -33.18
CA LEU A 124 12.39 -22.85 -32.97
C LEU A 124 13.79 -23.14 -32.40
N PRO A 125 14.83 -23.30 -33.25
CA PRO A 125 16.17 -23.71 -32.79
C PRO A 125 16.82 -22.75 -31.79
N ARG A 126 16.47 -21.46 -31.86
CA ARG A 126 16.93 -20.42 -30.94
C ARG A 126 15.92 -20.08 -29.84
N GLY A 127 14.77 -20.75 -29.80
CA GLY A 127 13.68 -20.43 -28.88
C GLY A 127 13.05 -19.06 -29.11
N LEU A 128 12.35 -18.59 -28.07
CA LEU A 128 11.86 -17.23 -27.94
C LEU A 128 12.94 -16.38 -27.26
N GLN A 129 13.23 -15.20 -27.81
CA GLN A 129 14.40 -14.40 -27.43
C GLN A 129 14.09 -13.30 -26.42
N GLU A 130 12.81 -12.97 -26.28
CA GLU A 130 12.35 -11.91 -25.38
C GLU A 130 11.50 -12.52 -24.26
N PRO A 131 11.76 -12.15 -23.00
CA PRO A 131 10.92 -12.57 -21.89
C PRO A 131 9.51 -11.93 -21.97
N GLY A 132 8.59 -12.50 -21.20
CA GLY A 132 7.23 -12.03 -21.03
C GLY A 132 6.17 -13.03 -21.51
N TYR A 133 4.92 -12.64 -21.31
CA TYR A 133 3.77 -13.38 -21.79
C TYR A 133 3.68 -13.32 -23.31
N ARG A 134 3.36 -14.43 -23.96
CA ARG A 134 3.10 -14.56 -25.39
C ARG A 134 1.88 -15.45 -25.57
N TRP A 135 1.13 -15.24 -26.65
CA TRP A 135 0.06 -16.15 -27.04
C TRP A 135 0.17 -16.50 -28.52
N LEU A 136 -0.18 -17.74 -28.86
CA LEU A 136 -0.15 -18.26 -30.21
C LEU A 136 -1.54 -18.70 -30.61
N ARG A 137 -2.00 -18.28 -31.79
CA ARG A 137 -3.26 -18.74 -32.38
C ARG A 137 -2.98 -19.91 -33.32
N LEU A 138 -3.42 -21.09 -32.91
CA LEU A 138 -3.39 -22.31 -33.70
C LEU A 138 -4.74 -22.46 -34.41
N ARG A 139 -4.78 -22.58 -35.73
CA ARG A 139 -6.02 -22.79 -36.50
C ARG A 139 -5.88 -23.98 -37.43
N ALA A 140 -6.93 -24.78 -37.54
CA ALA A 140 -7.10 -25.81 -38.54
C ALA A 140 -8.17 -25.44 -39.56
N LEU A 141 -7.84 -25.63 -40.83
CA LEU A 141 -8.70 -25.35 -41.97
C LEU A 141 -8.94 -26.65 -42.74
N ASN A 142 -10.17 -26.83 -43.25
CA ASN A 142 -10.48 -27.91 -44.18
C ASN A 142 -10.04 -27.56 -45.62
N SER A 143 -10.38 -28.42 -46.58
CA SER A 143 -10.03 -28.25 -48.00
C SER A 143 -10.72 -27.06 -48.69
N GLN A 144 -11.74 -26.47 -48.06
CA GLN A 144 -12.47 -25.29 -48.53
C GLN A 144 -12.04 -24.01 -47.79
N GLU A 145 -10.91 -24.05 -47.08
CA GLU A 145 -10.39 -22.96 -46.23
C GLU A 145 -11.32 -22.56 -45.07
N LYS A 146 -12.31 -23.38 -44.74
CA LYS A 146 -13.20 -23.13 -43.60
C LYS A 146 -12.53 -23.58 -42.30
N LEU A 147 -12.66 -22.74 -41.26
CA LEU A 147 -12.18 -23.05 -39.91
C LEU A 147 -12.91 -24.29 -39.36
N VAL A 148 -12.15 -25.33 -39.01
CA VAL A 148 -12.64 -26.58 -38.42
C VAL A 148 -12.04 -26.88 -37.03
N GLY A 149 -11.01 -26.12 -36.62
CA GLY A 149 -10.41 -26.19 -35.29
C GLY A 149 -9.63 -24.93 -34.97
N THR A 150 -9.53 -24.57 -33.70
CA THR A 150 -8.86 -23.35 -33.24
C THR A 150 -8.50 -23.43 -31.75
N GLN A 151 -7.29 -23.00 -31.40
CA GLN A 151 -6.82 -23.00 -30.02
C GLN A 151 -5.86 -21.82 -29.79
N VAL A 152 -6.03 -21.12 -28.67
CA VAL A 152 -5.03 -20.16 -28.18
C VAL A 152 -4.09 -20.86 -27.20
N ILE A 153 -2.80 -20.82 -27.51
CA ILE A 153 -1.71 -21.36 -26.70
C ILE A 153 -1.06 -20.20 -25.97
N ASN A 154 -1.17 -20.17 -24.64
CA ASN A 154 -0.51 -19.17 -23.82
C ASN A 154 0.85 -19.69 -23.38
N LEU A 155 1.89 -18.87 -23.61
CA LEU A 155 3.27 -19.16 -23.30
C LEU A 155 3.83 -18.06 -22.41
N THR A 156 4.48 -18.43 -21.31
CA THR A 156 5.34 -17.50 -20.58
C THR A 156 6.78 -17.73 -21.00
N VAL A 157 7.46 -16.69 -21.48
CA VAL A 157 8.89 -16.73 -21.80
C VAL A 157 9.66 -16.15 -20.63
N SER A 158 10.43 -16.97 -19.93
CA SER A 158 11.03 -16.58 -18.66
C SER A 158 12.56 -16.47 -18.78
N PRO A 159 13.19 -15.40 -18.28
CA PRO A 159 14.65 -15.23 -18.33
C PRO A 159 15.37 -16.21 -17.38
N GLU A 160 14.69 -16.54 -16.29
CA GLU A 160 14.97 -17.62 -15.37
C GLU A 160 13.70 -18.47 -15.25
N PRO A 161 13.77 -19.74 -14.81
CA PRO A 161 12.59 -20.51 -14.47
C PRO A 161 11.65 -19.76 -13.50
N LEU A 162 10.55 -19.17 -13.97
CA LEU A 162 9.49 -18.71 -13.05
C LEU A 162 8.64 -19.91 -12.57
N THR A 163 8.73 -21.05 -13.30
CA THR A 163 7.93 -22.27 -13.07
C THR A 163 8.58 -23.60 -13.50
N VAL A 164 9.91 -23.74 -13.68
CA VAL A 164 10.49 -25.02 -14.14
C VAL A 164 10.60 -26.07 -13.02
N GLY A 165 9.63 -27.00 -12.99
CA GLY A 165 9.81 -28.38 -12.51
C GLY A 165 8.86 -28.85 -11.39
N GLU A 166 8.25 -27.93 -10.65
CA GLU A 166 7.43 -28.29 -9.49
C GLU A 166 5.95 -28.28 -9.84
N SER A 167 5.37 -29.49 -9.94
CA SER A 167 3.93 -29.67 -10.18
C SER A 167 3.12 -29.09 -9.02
N LEU A 168 1.95 -28.52 -9.33
CA LEU A 168 0.97 -28.23 -8.30
C LEU A 168 0.41 -29.55 -7.78
N ILE A 169 0.52 -29.77 -6.47
CA ILE A 169 0.02 -30.98 -5.82
C ILE A 169 -1.02 -30.57 -4.79
N LEU A 170 -2.25 -31.02 -5.01
CA LEU A 170 -3.31 -30.93 -4.02
C LEU A 170 -3.28 -32.18 -3.14
N THR A 171 -3.29 -32.01 -1.83
CA THR A 171 -3.40 -33.08 -0.84
C THR A 171 -4.68 -32.91 -0.03
N VAL A 172 -5.47 -33.97 0.10
CA VAL A 172 -6.70 -33.95 0.91
C VAL A 172 -6.35 -34.19 2.38
N LEU A 173 -6.64 -33.23 3.24
CA LEU A 173 -6.31 -33.25 4.67
C LEU A 173 -7.41 -33.89 5.52
N LYS A 174 -8.66 -33.85 5.03
CA LYS A 174 -9.86 -34.43 5.65
C LYS A 174 -10.80 -34.92 4.55
N ASP A 175 -11.52 -36.01 4.80
CA ASP A 175 -12.57 -36.49 3.90
C ASP A 175 -13.48 -35.33 3.50
N THR A 176 -13.64 -35.14 2.19
CA THR A 176 -14.28 -33.95 1.63
C THR A 176 -15.01 -34.30 0.33
N LEU A 177 -15.77 -33.35 -0.20
CA LEU A 177 -16.45 -33.50 -1.49
C LEU A 177 -15.70 -32.69 -2.56
N PHE A 178 -15.42 -33.34 -3.69
CA PHE A 178 -15.12 -32.67 -4.94
C PHE A 178 -16.42 -32.48 -5.70
N LYS A 179 -16.75 -31.24 -6.07
CA LYS A 179 -18.07 -30.86 -6.59
C LYS A 179 -17.96 -30.20 -7.96
N VAL A 180 -18.97 -30.33 -8.81
CA VAL A 180 -19.02 -29.58 -10.10
C VAL A 180 -19.30 -28.09 -9.92
N ALA A 181 -19.80 -27.67 -8.76
CA ALA A 181 -20.15 -26.28 -8.44
C ALA A 181 -19.92 -25.97 -6.94
N PRO A 182 -19.68 -24.70 -6.56
CA PRO A 182 -19.44 -24.29 -5.17
C PRO A 182 -20.74 -24.17 -4.34
N LEU A 183 -21.74 -25.00 -4.62
CA LEU A 183 -23.04 -25.00 -3.94
C LEU A 183 -23.06 -25.90 -2.70
N ASP A 184 -24.11 -25.78 -1.89
CA ASP A 184 -24.40 -26.72 -0.82
C ASP A 184 -24.49 -28.15 -1.39
N SER A 185 -23.83 -29.10 -0.73
CA SER A 185 -23.76 -30.48 -1.21
C SER A 185 -25.13 -31.17 -1.27
N ASN A 186 -26.09 -30.72 -0.46
CA ASN A 186 -27.47 -31.22 -0.47
C ASN A 186 -28.25 -30.80 -1.72
N SER A 187 -27.85 -29.70 -2.37
CA SER A 187 -28.45 -29.26 -3.64
C SER A 187 -27.87 -29.96 -4.88
N LEU A 188 -26.79 -30.73 -4.71
CA LEU A 188 -26.11 -31.42 -5.81
C LEU A 188 -26.53 -32.88 -5.90
N LYS A 189 -26.81 -33.33 -7.14
CA LYS A 189 -27.09 -34.74 -7.45
C LYS A 189 -25.84 -35.61 -7.28
N ALA A 190 -26.03 -36.93 -7.26
CA ALA A 190 -24.93 -37.88 -7.07
C ALA A 190 -23.85 -37.78 -8.18
N GLU A 191 -24.24 -37.43 -9.40
CA GLU A 191 -23.32 -37.28 -10.55
C GLU A 191 -22.51 -35.98 -10.48
N GLN A 192 -22.88 -35.06 -9.58
CA GLN A 192 -22.33 -33.71 -9.47
C GLN A 192 -21.35 -33.56 -8.30
N LYS A 193 -21.12 -34.63 -7.54
CA LYS A 193 -20.22 -34.64 -6.39
C LYS A 193 -19.59 -36.01 -6.20
N ILE A 194 -18.41 -36.04 -5.62
CA ILE A 194 -17.79 -37.27 -5.15
C ILE A 194 -17.00 -37.06 -3.87
N THR A 195 -17.09 -38.03 -2.96
CA THR A 195 -16.25 -38.07 -1.76
C THR A 195 -14.83 -38.40 -2.14
N VAL A 196 -13.90 -37.59 -1.65
CA VAL A 196 -12.46 -37.78 -1.77
C VAL A 196 -11.89 -37.93 -0.37
N SER A 197 -11.26 -39.06 -0.12
CA SER A 197 -10.75 -39.45 1.19
C SER A 197 -9.47 -38.71 1.56
N LYS A 198 -9.27 -38.51 2.86
CA LYS A 198 -8.04 -38.01 3.45
C LYS A 198 -6.82 -38.78 2.94
N GLY A 199 -5.74 -38.04 2.67
CA GLY A 199 -4.46 -38.56 2.22
C GLY A 199 -4.32 -38.69 0.70
N GLN A 200 -5.42 -38.60 -0.06
CA GLN A 200 -5.34 -38.61 -1.52
C GLN A 200 -4.62 -37.36 -2.04
N THR A 201 -3.84 -37.54 -3.11
CA THR A 201 -3.10 -36.47 -3.77
C THR A 201 -3.45 -36.39 -5.25
N PHE A 202 -3.46 -35.17 -5.79
CA PHE A 202 -3.79 -34.92 -7.19
C PHE A 202 -2.85 -33.91 -7.81
N ALA A 203 -2.42 -34.19 -9.04
CA ALA A 203 -1.73 -33.22 -9.87
C ALA A 203 -2.75 -32.19 -10.40
N VAL A 204 -2.42 -30.91 -10.24
CA VAL A 204 -3.27 -29.78 -10.60
C VAL A 204 -2.66 -29.02 -11.77
N ASP A 205 -3.46 -28.76 -12.81
CA ASP A 205 -3.05 -27.92 -13.94
C ASP A 205 -3.33 -26.44 -13.65
N LYS A 206 -4.48 -26.12 -13.02
CA LYS A 206 -4.90 -24.76 -12.69
C LYS A 206 -5.72 -24.71 -11.40
N TYR A 207 -5.72 -23.57 -10.74
CA TYR A 207 -6.54 -23.33 -9.56
C TYR A 207 -7.03 -21.89 -9.49
N GLY A 208 -8.01 -21.65 -8.62
CA GLY A 208 -8.39 -20.32 -8.18
C GLY A 208 -9.36 -20.37 -7.01
N LEU A 209 -9.89 -19.22 -6.62
CA LEU A 209 -10.97 -19.13 -5.62
C LEU A 209 -12.28 -18.65 -6.28
N LEU A 210 -13.40 -19.15 -5.77
CA LEU A 210 -14.75 -18.68 -6.08
C LEU A 210 -15.66 -19.03 -4.89
N ASP A 211 -16.38 -18.05 -4.35
CA ASP A 211 -17.36 -18.23 -3.25
C ASP A 211 -16.83 -19.07 -2.08
N GLY A 212 -15.60 -18.76 -1.64
CA GLY A 212 -14.92 -19.48 -0.55
C GLY A 212 -14.52 -20.92 -0.88
N HIS A 213 -14.63 -21.36 -2.14
CA HIS A 213 -14.21 -22.67 -2.60
C HIS A 213 -12.95 -22.60 -3.45
N LEU A 214 -12.07 -23.60 -3.29
CA LEU A 214 -10.90 -23.79 -4.13
C LEU A 214 -11.34 -24.49 -5.41
N LYS A 215 -11.39 -23.76 -6.52
CA LYS A 215 -11.69 -24.33 -7.84
C LYS A 215 -10.41 -24.87 -8.45
N ILE A 216 -10.48 -26.06 -9.03
CA ILE A 216 -9.32 -26.83 -9.48
C ILE A 216 -9.60 -27.42 -10.85
N LEU A 217 -8.62 -27.32 -11.73
CA LEU A 217 -8.47 -28.17 -12.91
C LEU A 217 -7.38 -29.21 -12.61
N LEU A 218 -7.78 -30.45 -12.47
CA LEU A 218 -6.94 -31.61 -12.25
C LEU A 218 -6.35 -32.10 -13.56
N LYS A 219 -5.15 -32.67 -13.50
CA LYS A 219 -4.52 -33.35 -14.64
C LYS A 219 -5.28 -34.61 -15.06
N ASN A 220 -5.85 -35.32 -14.09
CA ASN A 220 -6.65 -36.53 -14.30
C ASN A 220 -8.05 -36.33 -13.74
N ALA A 221 -9.07 -36.84 -14.44
CA ALA A 221 -10.46 -36.75 -14.02
C ALA A 221 -10.78 -37.65 -12.81
N ILE A 222 -11.70 -37.18 -11.96
CA ILE A 222 -12.32 -37.96 -10.90
C ILE A 222 -13.78 -38.18 -11.29
N SER A 223 -14.13 -39.40 -11.71
CA SER A 223 -15.51 -39.77 -12.04
C SER A 223 -16.40 -39.68 -10.79
N PRO A 224 -17.68 -39.22 -10.87
CA PRO A 224 -18.40 -38.76 -12.06
C PRO A 224 -18.19 -37.26 -12.39
N VAL A 225 -17.51 -36.50 -11.53
CA VAL A 225 -17.38 -35.03 -11.63
C VAL A 225 -16.56 -34.59 -12.84
N GLY A 226 -15.46 -35.30 -13.12
CA GLY A 226 -14.52 -34.97 -14.19
C GLY A 226 -13.22 -34.39 -13.67
N ASN A 227 -12.50 -33.67 -14.53
CA ASN A 227 -11.20 -33.04 -14.19
C ASN A 227 -11.34 -31.62 -13.64
N PHE A 228 -12.52 -31.01 -13.72
CA PHE A 228 -12.78 -29.70 -13.15
C PHE A 228 -13.79 -29.78 -12.01
N GLY A 229 -13.53 -29.04 -10.94
CA GLY A 229 -14.45 -28.96 -9.82
C GLY A 229 -13.92 -28.14 -8.65
N TYR A 230 -14.59 -28.26 -7.51
CA TYR A 230 -14.41 -27.41 -6.33
C TYR A 230 -14.16 -28.26 -5.08
N PHE A 231 -13.16 -27.86 -4.30
CA PHE A 231 -12.92 -28.35 -2.94
C PHE A 231 -13.21 -27.26 -1.92
N PHE A 232 -13.59 -27.66 -0.71
CA PHE A 232 -13.56 -26.76 0.44
C PHE A 232 -12.10 -26.50 0.84
N PRO A 233 -11.61 -25.24 0.86
CA PRO A 233 -10.18 -24.93 1.06
C PRO A 233 -9.64 -25.50 2.37
N GLY A 234 -10.41 -25.43 3.46
CA GLY A 234 -9.98 -25.94 4.78
C GLY A 234 -9.81 -27.46 4.85
N HIS A 235 -10.21 -28.22 3.83
CA HIS A 235 -10.04 -29.67 3.77
C HIS A 235 -8.86 -30.10 2.87
N VAL A 236 -8.20 -29.17 2.19
CA VAL A 236 -7.15 -29.48 1.21
C VAL A 236 -5.94 -28.56 1.39
N SER A 237 -4.76 -29.05 1.03
CA SER A 237 -3.52 -28.27 0.94
C SER A 237 -3.09 -28.25 -0.52
N LEU A 238 -2.94 -27.07 -1.12
CA LEU A 238 -2.35 -26.93 -2.45
C LEU A 238 -0.90 -26.46 -2.31
N LYS A 239 0.04 -27.24 -2.85
CA LYS A 239 1.46 -26.89 -2.84
C LYS A 239 1.97 -26.67 -4.25
N LYS A 240 2.88 -25.70 -4.40
CA LYS A 240 3.75 -25.55 -5.56
C LYS A 240 5.16 -25.91 -5.09
N GLY A 241 5.58 -27.14 -5.38
CA GLY A 241 6.83 -27.67 -4.84
C GLY A 241 6.85 -27.73 -3.32
N LYS A 242 7.75 -26.97 -2.71
CA LYS A 242 7.83 -26.84 -1.24
C LYS A 242 6.90 -25.76 -0.67
N GLU A 243 6.47 -24.80 -1.49
CA GLU A 243 5.62 -23.70 -1.06
C GLU A 243 4.17 -24.18 -0.90
N GLU A 244 3.55 -23.86 0.22
CA GLU A 244 2.12 -24.11 0.45
C GLU A 244 1.33 -22.82 0.22
N LEU A 245 0.33 -22.88 -0.65
CA LEU A 245 -0.52 -21.75 -0.98
C LEU A 245 -1.64 -21.59 0.07
N LYS A 246 -1.94 -20.33 0.39
CA LYS A 246 -2.92 -19.92 1.41
C LYS A 246 -4.11 -19.24 0.76
N PHE A 247 -5.31 -19.44 1.29
CA PHE A 247 -6.55 -18.96 0.66
C PHE A 247 -7.44 -18.13 1.59
N GLY A 248 -6.92 -17.82 2.78
CA GLY A 248 -7.52 -16.93 3.77
C GLY A 248 -6.42 -16.31 4.62
N ILE A 249 -6.60 -15.04 5.00
CA ILE A 249 -5.59 -14.28 5.74
C ILE A 249 -5.33 -14.88 7.13
N GLU A 250 -6.32 -15.52 7.73
CA GLU A 250 -6.26 -16.25 9.00
C GLU A 250 -5.33 -17.46 8.96
N SER A 251 -5.02 -17.97 7.77
CA SER A 251 -4.10 -19.10 7.57
C SER A 251 -2.65 -18.67 7.34
N VAL A 252 -2.38 -17.36 7.32
CA VAL A 252 -1.04 -16.80 7.13
C VAL A 252 -0.36 -16.67 8.50
N PRO A 253 0.81 -17.30 8.72
CA PRO A 253 1.51 -17.23 10.01
C PRO A 253 1.89 -15.79 10.36
N ASP A 254 1.34 -15.24 11.43
CA ASP A 254 1.73 -13.93 11.91
C ASP A 254 3.07 -13.97 12.66
N THR A 255 3.91 -12.97 12.43
CA THR A 255 5.22 -12.86 13.07
C THR A 255 5.31 -11.51 13.76
N GLU A 256 5.66 -11.47 15.05
CA GLU A 256 5.64 -10.22 15.85
C GLU A 256 6.49 -9.08 15.27
N ALA A 257 7.54 -9.41 14.50
CA ALA A 257 8.50 -8.45 13.95
C ALA A 257 8.29 -8.06 12.48
N LYS A 258 7.45 -8.78 11.72
CA LYS A 258 7.27 -8.57 10.27
C LYS A 258 5.81 -8.69 9.89
N ALA A 259 5.35 -7.82 8.99
CA ALA A 259 4.05 -8.02 8.37
C ALA A 259 4.13 -9.16 7.35
N GLN A 260 2.99 -9.75 7.03
CA GLN A 260 2.86 -10.76 5.99
C GLN A 260 1.91 -10.25 4.92
N LEU A 261 2.27 -10.51 3.66
CA LEU A 261 1.45 -10.22 2.50
C LEU A 261 0.86 -11.52 1.96
N LEU A 262 -0.44 -11.54 1.69
CA LEU A 262 -1.16 -12.60 1.00
C LEU A 262 -1.62 -12.10 -0.36
N VAL A 263 -1.33 -12.84 -1.42
CA VAL A 263 -1.89 -12.57 -2.75
C VAL A 263 -3.28 -13.18 -2.84
N ILE A 264 -4.33 -12.38 -2.89
CA ILE A 264 -5.73 -12.84 -2.98
C ILE A 264 -6.27 -12.88 -4.41
N LYS A 265 -5.49 -12.39 -5.37
CA LYS A 265 -5.73 -12.52 -6.81
C LYS A 265 -4.40 -12.50 -7.54
N THR A 266 -4.18 -13.43 -8.48
CA THR A 266 -2.97 -13.46 -9.32
C THR A 266 -2.73 -12.06 -9.90
N THR A 267 -1.54 -11.52 -9.65
CA THR A 267 -1.20 -10.13 -9.95
C THR A 267 0.27 -9.98 -10.31
N PHE A 268 0.77 -8.75 -10.39
CA PHE A 268 2.15 -8.43 -10.71
C PHE A 268 2.72 -7.56 -9.62
N LEU A 269 3.91 -7.92 -9.13
CA LEU A 269 4.78 -7.00 -8.41
C LEU A 269 5.48 -6.13 -9.45
N LYS A 270 5.28 -4.81 -9.37
CA LYS A 270 5.73 -3.86 -10.41
C LYS A 270 6.80 -2.92 -9.89
N ALA A 271 7.71 -2.47 -10.75
CA ALA A 271 8.72 -1.49 -10.41
C ALA A 271 8.11 -0.09 -10.19
N GLN A 272 6.96 0.18 -10.80
CA GLN A 272 6.20 1.42 -10.68
C GLN A 272 4.69 1.14 -10.59
N PRO A 273 3.90 2.03 -9.94
CA PRO A 273 2.46 1.86 -9.77
C PRO A 273 1.63 2.24 -11.01
N VAL A 274 2.11 1.89 -12.21
CA VAL A 274 1.44 2.16 -13.50
C VAL A 274 0.85 0.89 -14.11
N ASP A 275 0.11 0.99 -15.21
CA ASP A 275 -0.38 -0.18 -15.94
C ASP A 275 0.81 -1.03 -16.43
N THR A 276 0.71 -2.35 -16.32
CA THR A 276 1.73 -3.30 -16.79
C THR A 276 2.02 -3.13 -18.28
N ALA A 277 1.06 -2.69 -19.09
CA ALA A 277 1.25 -2.40 -20.51
C ALA A 277 2.24 -1.25 -20.77
N SER A 278 2.52 -0.42 -19.75
CA SER A 278 3.52 0.66 -19.80
C SER A 278 4.88 0.28 -19.21
N LEU A 279 5.07 -1.00 -18.83
CA LEU A 279 6.28 -1.49 -18.20
C LEU A 279 7.02 -2.47 -19.12
N GLU A 280 8.35 -2.37 -19.12
CA GLU A 280 9.22 -3.36 -19.77
C GLU A 280 9.12 -4.72 -19.06
N ALA A 281 9.43 -5.81 -19.77
CA ALA A 281 9.26 -7.18 -19.25
C ALA A 281 10.08 -7.47 -17.98
N ASN A 282 11.16 -6.72 -17.71
CA ASN A 282 11.97 -6.82 -16.49
C ASN A 282 11.50 -5.92 -15.35
N GLN A 283 10.49 -5.08 -15.57
CA GLN A 283 9.96 -4.14 -14.59
C GLN A 283 8.74 -4.68 -13.85
N TYR A 284 8.39 -5.95 -14.04
CA TYR A 284 7.36 -6.63 -13.27
C TYR A 284 7.61 -8.13 -13.20
N THR A 285 7.02 -8.78 -12.19
CA THR A 285 7.06 -10.23 -12.03
C THR A 285 5.71 -10.74 -11.51
N PRO A 286 5.17 -11.85 -12.03
CA PRO A 286 3.87 -12.36 -11.62
C PRO A 286 3.92 -12.95 -10.20
N LEU A 287 2.92 -12.64 -9.40
CA LEU A 287 2.64 -13.30 -8.13
C LEU A 287 1.35 -14.10 -8.26
N LEU A 288 1.37 -15.36 -7.85
CA LEU A 288 0.24 -16.26 -7.95
C LEU A 288 -0.71 -16.11 -6.77
N LEU A 289 -2.00 -16.35 -7.01
CA LEU A 289 -3.00 -16.47 -5.96
C LEU A 289 -2.52 -17.39 -4.84
N GLY A 290 -2.63 -16.92 -3.61
CA GLY A 290 -2.33 -17.66 -2.40
C GLY A 290 -0.86 -17.73 -2.03
N GLN A 291 0.04 -17.11 -2.78
CA GLN A 291 1.40 -16.91 -2.31
C GLN A 291 1.44 -15.96 -1.12
N THR A 292 2.36 -16.23 -0.21
CA THR A 292 2.59 -15.41 0.98
C THR A 292 4.02 -14.90 1.01
N PHE A 293 4.21 -13.64 1.38
CA PHE A 293 5.53 -13.02 1.48
C PHE A 293 5.69 -12.32 2.82
N PRO A 294 6.79 -12.57 3.56
CA PRO A 294 7.15 -11.69 4.67
C PRO A 294 7.50 -10.32 4.09
N ILE A 295 7.04 -9.24 4.73
CA ILE A 295 7.36 -7.87 4.32
C ILE A 295 7.99 -7.09 5.49
N GLN A 296 9.02 -6.32 5.17
CA GLN A 296 9.73 -5.44 6.11
C GLN A 296 9.00 -4.10 6.30
N GLY A 297 8.23 -3.69 5.29
CA GLY A 297 7.47 -2.45 5.34
C GLY A 297 6.57 -2.26 4.13
N TYR A 298 5.66 -1.30 4.24
CA TYR A 298 4.68 -0.96 3.22
C TYR A 298 4.38 0.54 3.19
N ALA A 299 3.90 1.07 2.06
CA ALA A 299 3.33 2.41 1.96
C ALA A 299 2.07 2.35 1.06
N SER A 300 0.99 3.03 1.45
CA SER A 300 -0.18 3.20 0.59
C SER A 300 0.06 4.41 -0.32
N THR A 301 0.14 4.20 -1.63
CA THR A 301 0.39 5.28 -2.59
C THR A 301 -0.18 4.93 -3.96
N GLU A 302 -0.81 5.89 -4.64
CA GLU A 302 -1.22 5.77 -6.05
C GLU A 302 -2.02 4.48 -6.36
N GLY A 303 -2.94 4.08 -5.48
CA GLY A 303 -3.74 2.86 -5.66
C GLY A 303 -2.92 1.57 -5.55
N HIS A 304 -1.76 1.60 -4.89
CA HIS A 304 -0.90 0.45 -4.69
C HIS A 304 -0.31 0.43 -3.29
N PHE A 305 -0.06 -0.78 -2.78
CA PHE A 305 0.93 -0.93 -1.72
C PHE A 305 2.32 -0.96 -2.35
N ARG A 306 3.16 0.03 -2.03
CA ARG A 306 4.62 -0.12 -2.18
C ARG A 306 5.09 -1.01 -1.05
N VAL A 307 5.72 -2.15 -1.32
CA VAL A 307 6.21 -3.09 -0.29
C VAL A 307 7.72 -3.27 -0.37
N THR A 308 8.36 -3.55 0.77
CA THR A 308 9.68 -4.18 0.85
C THR A 308 9.48 -5.61 1.32
N LEU A 309 9.73 -6.58 0.45
CA LEU A 309 9.71 -8.00 0.76
C LEU A 309 10.92 -8.37 1.63
N GLY A 310 10.73 -9.37 2.48
CA GLY A 310 11.76 -9.94 3.33
C GLY A 310 12.85 -10.64 2.54
N GLU A 311 12.50 -11.18 1.37
CA GLU A 311 13.41 -11.85 0.44
C GLU A 311 13.23 -11.27 -0.96
N SER A 312 14.30 -11.27 -1.75
CA SER A 312 14.25 -10.80 -3.14
C SER A 312 13.56 -11.82 -4.04
N VAL A 313 12.71 -11.32 -4.93
CA VAL A 313 12.20 -12.12 -6.05
C VAL A 313 13.29 -12.18 -7.12
N PRO A 314 13.69 -13.38 -7.60
CA PRO A 314 14.70 -13.52 -8.64
C PRO A 314 14.38 -12.68 -9.88
N GLY A 315 15.40 -12.03 -10.45
CA GLY A 315 15.27 -11.16 -11.62
C GLY A 315 14.55 -9.81 -11.40
N PHE A 316 13.95 -9.56 -10.24
CA PHE A 316 13.20 -8.33 -9.95
C PHE A 316 13.75 -7.55 -8.74
N GLY A 317 14.09 -8.25 -7.65
CA GLY A 317 14.50 -7.65 -6.37
C GLY A 317 13.40 -7.75 -5.31
N ASN A 318 13.54 -7.00 -4.22
CA ASN A 318 12.66 -7.11 -3.05
C ASN A 318 11.72 -5.91 -2.85
N VAL A 319 11.68 -4.93 -3.76
CA VAL A 319 10.86 -3.72 -3.58
C VAL A 319 10.03 -3.49 -4.83
N GLY A 320 8.73 -3.32 -4.64
CA GLY A 320 7.82 -3.03 -5.75
C GLY A 320 6.43 -2.59 -5.29
N TYR A 321 5.54 -2.47 -6.26
CA TYR A 321 4.17 -1.98 -6.10
C TYR A 321 3.18 -3.09 -6.44
N LEU A 322 2.20 -3.31 -5.56
CA LEU A 322 1.12 -4.28 -5.72
C LEU A 322 -0.21 -3.56 -5.70
N TYR A 323 -1.10 -3.90 -6.63
CA TYR A 323 -2.44 -3.30 -6.65
C TYR A 323 -3.20 -3.72 -5.40
N TRP A 324 -3.71 -2.75 -4.65
CA TRP A 324 -4.15 -2.97 -3.28
C TRP A 324 -5.31 -3.97 -3.17
N GLN A 325 -6.18 -4.08 -4.19
CA GLN A 325 -7.31 -5.02 -4.18
C GLN A 325 -6.90 -6.47 -4.48
N HIS A 326 -5.65 -6.71 -4.89
CA HIS A 326 -5.17 -8.04 -5.21
C HIS A 326 -4.38 -8.68 -4.07
N VAL A 327 -4.17 -7.95 -2.98
CA VAL A 327 -3.36 -8.40 -1.85
C VAL A 327 -4.03 -8.03 -0.53
N GLN A 328 -3.73 -8.79 0.51
CA GLN A 328 -3.99 -8.42 1.89
C GLN A 328 -2.67 -8.38 2.65
N ILE A 329 -2.58 -7.51 3.65
CA ILE A 329 -1.42 -7.41 4.52
C ILE A 329 -1.89 -7.62 5.95
N VAL A 330 -1.24 -8.49 6.71
CA VAL A 330 -1.47 -8.69 8.14
C VAL A 330 -0.21 -8.32 8.93
N ARG A 331 -0.39 -7.65 10.06
CA ARG A 331 0.69 -7.32 11.00
C ARG A 331 0.14 -7.44 12.41
N GLN A 332 0.76 -8.26 13.27
CA GLN A 332 0.34 -8.42 14.66
C GLN A 332 -1.14 -8.83 14.77
N GLY A 333 -1.55 -9.77 13.92
CA GLY A 333 -2.89 -10.33 13.84
C GLY A 333 -3.95 -9.39 13.27
N GLN A 334 -3.58 -8.16 12.87
CA GLN A 334 -4.49 -7.17 12.33
C GLN A 334 -4.25 -6.93 10.84
N GLU A 335 -5.33 -6.85 10.08
CA GLU A 335 -5.28 -6.47 8.68
C GLU A 335 -4.87 -5.00 8.53
N VAL A 336 -3.86 -4.75 7.70
CA VAL A 336 -3.44 -3.42 7.29
C VAL A 336 -4.29 -2.99 6.10
N LEU A 337 -5.27 -2.15 6.36
CA LEU A 337 -6.13 -1.60 5.32
C LEU A 337 -5.38 -0.58 4.44
N PHE A 338 -5.70 -0.58 3.15
CA PHE A 338 -5.21 0.46 2.25
C PHE A 338 -5.83 1.81 2.62
N ASN A 339 -4.98 2.81 2.87
CA ASN A 339 -5.43 4.16 3.19
C ASN A 339 -4.93 5.14 2.11
N PRO A 340 -5.82 5.69 1.25
CA PRO A 340 -5.42 6.63 0.21
C PRO A 340 -4.88 7.95 0.76
N ASN A 341 -5.16 8.26 2.03
CA ASN A 341 -4.68 9.45 2.74
C ASN A 341 -3.55 9.11 3.72
N ALA A 342 -2.91 7.94 3.60
CA ALA A 342 -1.76 7.59 4.42
C ALA A 342 -0.65 8.63 4.26
N LEU A 343 0.06 8.89 5.35
CA LEU A 343 1.23 9.73 5.32
C LEU A 343 2.38 8.96 4.66
N THR A 344 2.99 9.58 3.66
CA THR A 344 4.11 9.02 2.90
C THR A 344 5.25 10.01 2.82
N MET A 345 6.48 9.49 2.67
CA MET A 345 7.70 10.25 2.48
C MET A 345 8.42 9.76 1.23
N THR A 346 8.54 10.63 0.23
CA THR A 346 9.30 10.38 -0.99
C THR A 346 10.70 10.98 -0.86
N ILE A 347 11.74 10.20 -1.15
CA ILE A 347 13.12 10.66 -1.13
C ILE A 347 13.45 11.42 -2.43
N LEU A 348 13.77 12.71 -2.32
CA LEU A 348 14.12 13.59 -3.45
C LEU A 348 15.62 13.67 -3.71
N ALA A 349 16.44 13.29 -2.73
CA ALA A 349 17.89 13.19 -2.84
C ALA A 349 18.38 12.03 -1.95
N ILE A 350 19.41 11.28 -2.40
CA ILE A 350 20.02 10.23 -1.57
C ILE A 350 20.41 10.85 -0.22
N THR A 351 19.92 10.28 0.88
CA THR A 351 20.07 10.90 2.19
C THR A 351 20.31 9.87 3.29
N VAL A 352 21.03 10.29 4.33
CA VAL A 352 21.30 9.48 5.52
C VAL A 352 20.16 9.65 6.52
N PHE A 353 19.54 8.54 6.89
CA PHE A 353 18.63 8.44 8.02
C PHE A 353 19.41 8.11 9.28
N LYS A 354 19.21 8.89 10.34
CA LYS A 354 20.13 8.95 11.48
C LYS A 354 19.40 8.68 12.79
N LYS A 355 20.02 8.05 13.77
CA LYS A 355 19.42 7.94 15.12
C LYS A 355 19.49 9.24 15.93
N GLN A 356 20.35 10.17 15.53
CA GLN A 356 20.52 11.46 16.17
C GLN A 356 20.63 12.58 15.12
N PRO A 357 20.17 13.81 15.41
CA PRO A 357 20.17 14.93 14.48
C PRO A 357 21.54 15.64 14.37
N ILE A 358 22.65 14.89 14.42
CA ILE A 358 24.02 15.43 14.27
C ILE A 358 24.60 15.15 12.89
N ASN A 359 25.83 15.57 12.63
CA ASN A 359 26.48 15.31 11.35
C ASN A 359 26.69 13.79 11.16
N ALA A 360 26.34 13.27 9.98
CA ALA A 360 26.45 11.84 9.67
C ALA A 360 27.89 11.29 9.76
N SER A 361 28.90 12.14 9.65
CA SER A 361 30.31 11.75 9.84
C SER A 361 30.65 11.40 11.30
N GLN A 362 29.87 11.90 12.26
CA GLN A 362 30.06 11.65 13.70
C GLN A 362 29.30 10.42 14.19
N LEU A 363 28.45 9.83 13.35
CA LEU A 363 27.62 8.68 13.70
C LEU A 363 28.31 7.36 13.34
N SER A 364 28.16 6.38 14.23
CA SER A 364 28.54 4.99 14.00
C SER A 364 27.74 4.39 12.84
N ALA A 365 28.20 3.27 12.30
CA ALA A 365 27.50 2.57 11.22
C ALA A 365 26.10 2.06 11.66
N SER A 366 25.92 1.67 12.93
CA SER A 366 24.63 1.21 13.46
C SER A 366 23.64 2.34 13.77
N ASP A 367 24.11 3.60 13.76
CA ASP A 367 23.28 4.78 14.02
C ASP A 367 22.89 5.52 12.75
N LYS A 368 23.19 4.96 11.58
CA LYS A 368 22.85 5.53 10.29
C LYS A 368 22.54 4.48 9.23
N THR A 369 21.65 4.82 8.32
CA THR A 369 21.37 4.05 7.11
C THR A 369 21.06 4.99 5.95
N THR A 370 21.22 4.53 4.72
CA THR A 370 21.02 5.36 3.52
C THR A 370 19.64 5.09 2.91
N LEU A 371 18.88 6.16 2.69
CA LEU A 371 17.61 6.10 1.96
C LEU A 371 17.87 6.45 0.47
N PRO A 372 17.51 5.57 -0.47
CA PRO A 372 17.78 5.77 -1.88
C PRO A 372 16.82 6.78 -2.52
N LEU A 373 17.32 7.48 -3.55
CA LEU A 373 16.56 8.43 -4.37
C LEU A 373 15.29 7.80 -4.95
N GLY A 374 14.19 8.56 -4.97
CA GLY A 374 12.91 8.18 -5.56
C GLY A 374 12.11 7.19 -4.72
N ARG A 375 12.68 6.67 -3.62
CA ARG A 375 11.97 5.70 -2.79
C ARG A 375 10.84 6.35 -2.02
N VAL A 376 9.67 5.70 -2.02
CA VAL A 376 8.54 6.06 -1.17
C VAL A 376 8.57 5.19 0.09
N TYR A 377 8.36 5.80 1.26
CA TYR A 377 8.19 5.13 2.53
C TYR A 377 6.84 5.52 3.15
N GLY A 378 6.20 4.59 3.84
CA GLY A 378 5.05 4.92 4.70
C GLY A 378 5.54 5.51 6.01
N VAL A 379 4.80 6.47 6.54
CA VAL A 379 5.14 7.19 7.76
C VAL A 379 3.99 7.08 8.75
N ASN A 380 4.29 6.61 9.96
CA ASN A 380 3.34 6.58 11.08
C ASN A 380 3.20 7.96 11.72
N SER A 381 4.32 8.64 11.94
CA SER A 381 4.35 9.99 12.52
C SER A 381 5.64 10.72 12.17
N TYR A 382 5.62 12.05 12.29
CA TYR A 382 6.81 12.87 12.23
C TYR A 382 6.71 14.07 13.19
N VAL A 383 7.88 14.60 13.57
CA VAL A 383 8.02 15.85 14.33
C VAL A 383 9.26 16.60 13.83
N VAL A 384 9.26 17.92 13.91
CA VAL A 384 10.44 18.73 13.60
C VAL A 384 11.27 18.89 14.88
N GLU A 385 12.54 18.51 14.83
CA GLU A 385 13.45 18.53 15.98
C GLU A 385 14.89 18.74 15.51
N ALA A 386 15.60 19.70 16.10
CA ALA A 386 16.97 20.07 15.78
C ALA A 386 17.23 20.27 14.26
N ASN A 387 16.35 21.02 13.60
CA ASN A 387 16.32 21.29 12.15
C ASN A 387 16.19 20.03 11.25
N HIS A 388 15.77 18.91 11.83
CA HIS A 388 15.52 17.65 11.12
C HIS A 388 14.05 17.25 11.23
N LEU A 389 13.61 16.37 10.33
CA LEU A 389 12.38 15.62 10.54
C LEU A 389 12.74 14.33 11.27
N LYS A 390 12.23 14.16 12.49
CA LYS A 390 12.21 12.87 13.15
C LYS A 390 10.98 12.12 12.69
N VAL A 391 11.17 10.97 12.05
CA VAL A 391 10.15 10.22 11.35
C VAL A 391 10.11 8.80 11.91
N ALA A 392 8.91 8.28 12.16
CA ALA A 392 8.67 6.86 12.43
C ALA A 392 8.05 6.22 11.19
N LEU A 393 8.76 5.28 10.56
CA LEU A 393 8.34 4.60 9.34
C LEU A 393 7.42 3.42 9.63
N THR A 394 6.65 3.02 8.64
CA THR A 394 5.94 1.72 8.61
C THR A 394 6.88 0.55 8.29
N GLU A 395 8.14 0.85 7.95
CA GLU A 395 9.17 -0.09 7.50
C GLU A 395 10.28 -0.22 8.56
N GLU A 396 10.62 -1.47 8.90
CA GLU A 396 11.78 -1.78 9.74
C GLU A 396 13.04 -1.86 8.88
N LEU A 397 13.95 -0.90 9.03
CA LEU A 397 15.20 -0.87 8.29
C LEU A 397 16.24 -1.79 8.93
N PRO A 398 16.90 -2.67 8.17
CA PRO A 398 17.88 -3.63 8.70
C PRO A 398 18.95 -2.97 9.57
N ASN A 399 19.15 -3.50 10.78
CA ASN A 399 20.13 -3.04 11.77
C ASN A 399 19.98 -1.59 12.24
N PHE A 400 18.86 -0.92 11.90
CA PHE A 400 18.61 0.48 12.26
C PHE A 400 17.30 0.65 13.05
N GLY A 401 16.24 -0.06 12.66
CA GLY A 401 14.88 0.11 13.16
C GLY A 401 14.02 0.99 12.24
N ASN A 402 12.89 1.49 12.73
CA ASN A 402 11.95 2.29 11.93
C ASN A 402 11.95 3.80 12.23
N THR A 403 12.66 4.26 13.25
CA THR A 403 12.59 5.65 13.72
C THR A 403 13.93 6.35 13.66
N GLY A 404 13.96 7.56 13.10
CA GLY A 404 15.19 8.32 12.90
C GLY A 404 14.96 9.72 12.36
N TYR A 405 16.05 10.42 12.08
CA TYR A 405 16.10 11.80 11.63
C TYR A 405 16.54 11.87 10.16
N VAL A 406 15.82 12.65 9.36
CA VAL A 406 16.13 12.95 7.96
C VAL A 406 16.16 14.45 7.72
N PHE A 407 16.95 14.88 6.74
CA PHE A 407 17.01 16.29 6.37
C PHE A 407 15.74 16.70 5.60
N PRO A 408 15.01 17.73 6.04
CA PRO A 408 13.73 18.11 5.42
C PRO A 408 13.84 18.41 3.92
N GLY A 409 14.93 19.05 3.49
CA GLY A 409 15.15 19.40 2.08
C GLY A 409 15.39 18.22 1.14
N HIS A 410 15.62 17.01 1.67
CA HIS A 410 15.84 15.81 0.85
C HIS A 410 14.59 14.96 0.68
N VAL A 411 13.46 15.36 1.27
CA VAL A 411 12.24 14.56 1.29
C VAL A 411 11.00 15.39 0.99
N GLN A 412 9.98 14.73 0.46
CA GLN A 412 8.64 15.29 0.33
C GLN A 412 7.67 14.44 1.14
N LEU A 413 6.98 15.07 2.10
CA LEU A 413 5.88 14.44 2.82
C LEU A 413 4.56 14.67 2.07
N ARG A 414 3.72 13.64 2.01
CA ARG A 414 2.36 13.73 1.46
C ARG A 414 1.34 13.04 2.35
N SER A 415 0.15 13.61 2.44
CA SER A 415 -1.05 12.97 2.98
C SER A 415 -2.03 12.80 1.81
N GLY A 416 -2.08 11.58 1.25
CA GLY A 416 -2.76 11.35 -0.03
C GLY A 416 -2.19 12.22 -1.15
N SER A 417 -3.04 13.01 -1.82
CA SER A 417 -2.61 13.93 -2.89
C SER A 417 -1.99 15.24 -2.38
N GLN A 418 -2.14 15.54 -1.09
CA GLN A 418 -1.67 16.82 -0.53
C GLN A 418 -0.19 16.73 -0.16
N THR A 419 0.63 17.61 -0.76
CA THR A 419 2.01 17.82 -0.31
C THR A 419 2.02 18.62 0.99
N LEU A 420 2.73 18.11 1.99
CA LEU A 420 2.88 18.75 3.29
C LEU A 420 4.17 19.60 3.30
N GLN A 421 4.08 20.75 3.96
CA GLN A 421 5.22 21.60 4.26
C GLN A 421 5.54 21.42 5.76
N PRO A 422 6.41 20.47 6.13
CA PRO A 422 6.67 20.17 7.54
C PRO A 422 7.29 21.36 8.28
N ILE A 423 7.96 22.27 7.55
CA ILE A 423 8.49 23.53 8.05
C ILE A 423 7.86 24.65 7.20
N PRO A 424 6.66 25.13 7.55
CA PRO A 424 5.99 26.17 6.77
C PRO A 424 6.74 27.50 6.87
N PRO A 425 6.76 28.33 5.81
CA PRO A 425 7.46 29.62 5.82
C PRO A 425 6.82 30.64 6.77
N GLN A 426 5.53 30.47 7.06
CA GLN A 426 4.78 31.24 8.04
C GLN A 426 3.79 30.32 8.76
N LEU A 427 3.47 30.65 10.00
CA LEU A 427 2.56 29.88 10.84
C LEU A 427 1.91 30.80 11.86
N GLU A 428 0.61 30.60 12.11
CA GLU A 428 -0.10 31.26 13.21
C GLU A 428 -1.03 30.26 13.88
N LEU A 429 -0.82 30.04 15.17
CA LEU A 429 -1.63 29.17 16.01
C LEU A 429 -2.86 29.93 16.52
N ASN A 430 -4.00 29.24 16.62
CA ASN A 430 -5.23 29.84 17.11
C ASN A 430 -5.28 29.88 18.66
N VAL A 431 -4.29 30.53 19.26
CA VAL A 431 -4.21 30.71 20.71
C VAL A 431 -5.17 31.82 21.15
N PRO A 432 -6.03 31.60 22.15
CA PRO A 432 -6.91 32.64 22.68
C PRO A 432 -6.08 33.78 23.27
N TYR A 433 -6.63 34.99 23.25
CA TYR A 433 -5.98 36.16 23.82
C TYR A 433 -6.62 36.50 25.15
N PHE A 434 -5.80 36.63 26.19
CA PHE A 434 -6.17 37.14 27.52
C PHE A 434 -5.34 38.38 27.84
N SER A 435 -5.99 39.38 28.42
CA SER A 435 -5.37 40.64 28.81
C SER A 435 -5.16 40.63 30.32
N GLN A 436 -3.92 40.79 30.79
CA GLN A 436 -3.65 40.81 32.23
C GLN A 436 -4.26 42.04 32.92
N ARG A 437 -4.66 43.06 32.13
CA ARG A 437 -5.34 44.26 32.62
C ARG A 437 -6.76 43.95 33.09
N ASP A 438 -7.33 42.84 32.64
CA ASP A 438 -8.65 42.37 33.03
C ASP A 438 -8.59 41.62 34.37
N ASN A 439 -7.39 41.33 34.89
CA ASN A 439 -7.21 40.65 36.16
C ASN A 439 -7.57 41.62 37.30
N PRO A 440 -8.53 41.28 38.18
CA PRO A 440 -8.94 42.15 39.28
C PRO A 440 -7.87 42.30 40.36
N ARG A 441 -6.85 41.43 40.37
CA ARG A 441 -5.76 41.42 41.36
C ARG A 441 -4.42 41.40 40.65
N TYR A 442 -3.51 42.25 41.11
CA TYR A 442 -2.11 42.29 40.66
C TYR A 442 -1.94 42.40 39.14
N SER A 443 -2.84 43.11 38.44
CA SER A 443 -2.79 43.28 36.97
C SER A 443 -1.46 43.82 36.46
N TRP A 444 -0.68 44.51 37.30
CA TRP A 444 0.67 44.99 37.00
C TRP A 444 1.77 43.91 37.06
N ALA A 445 1.47 42.69 37.52
CA ALA A 445 2.45 41.63 37.79
C ALA A 445 2.00 40.21 37.40
N THR A 446 0.85 40.05 36.72
CA THR A 446 0.26 38.75 36.34
C THR A 446 0.55 38.32 34.90
N CYS A 447 1.52 38.94 34.21
CA CYS A 447 1.93 38.58 32.84
C CYS A 447 2.25 37.08 32.70
N ASN A 448 2.90 36.49 33.70
CA ASN A 448 3.22 35.05 33.81
C ASN A 448 1.97 34.17 33.70
N VAL A 449 1.09 34.25 34.70
CA VAL A 449 -0.10 33.39 34.81
C VAL A 449 -1.09 33.63 33.69
N THR A 450 -1.17 34.86 33.17
CA THR A 450 -2.01 35.20 32.01
C THR A 450 -1.46 34.55 30.72
N SER A 451 -0.14 34.58 30.54
CA SER A 451 0.53 33.90 29.41
C SER A 451 0.36 32.38 29.47
N ILE A 452 0.55 31.78 30.64
CA ILE A 452 0.34 30.34 30.86
C ILE A 452 -1.14 29.98 30.63
N ALA A 453 -2.08 30.80 31.09
CA ALA A 453 -3.51 30.60 30.86
C ALA A 453 -3.85 30.58 29.37
N MET A 454 -3.29 31.49 28.55
CA MET A 454 -3.50 31.48 27.10
C MET A 454 -3.04 30.15 26.47
N VAL A 455 -1.87 29.64 26.88
CA VAL A 455 -1.34 28.36 26.38
C VAL A 455 -2.19 27.17 26.84
N MET A 456 -2.58 27.13 28.11
CA MET A 456 -3.46 26.08 28.64
C MET A 456 -4.84 26.09 27.99
N ALA A 457 -5.41 27.29 27.76
CA ALA A 457 -6.68 27.44 27.09
C ALA A 457 -6.63 26.99 25.62
N TYR A 458 -5.49 27.21 24.93
CA TYR A 458 -5.23 26.65 23.61
C TYR A 458 -5.28 25.11 23.61
N TYR A 459 -4.75 24.47 24.66
CA TYR A 459 -4.85 23.02 24.86
C TYR A 459 -6.22 22.55 25.38
N GLY A 460 -7.20 23.44 25.49
CA GLY A 460 -8.58 23.08 25.84
C GLY A 460 -8.91 23.21 27.33
N VAL A 461 -7.98 23.67 28.18
CA VAL A 461 -8.29 23.95 29.59
C VAL A 461 -9.33 25.06 29.68
N ARG A 462 -10.28 24.90 30.59
CA ARG A 462 -11.32 25.88 30.88
C ARG A 462 -11.36 26.14 32.39
N PRO A 463 -11.80 27.33 32.83
CA PRO A 463 -11.99 27.65 34.24
C PRO A 463 -12.98 26.68 34.89
N ARG A 464 -12.68 26.22 36.11
CA ARG A 464 -13.55 25.30 36.88
C ARG A 464 -14.68 26.03 37.58
N TYR A 465 -14.48 27.30 37.93
CA TYR A 465 -15.38 28.06 38.80
C TYR A 465 -16.09 29.23 38.09
N GLY A 466 -16.17 29.22 36.75
CA GLY A 466 -16.96 30.19 35.98
C GLY A 466 -16.39 31.60 35.87
N GLY A 467 -15.10 31.80 36.21
CA GLY A 467 -14.36 33.07 36.07
C GLY A 467 -13.30 33.03 34.96
N GLN A 468 -12.29 33.91 35.03
CA GLN A 468 -11.15 33.88 34.10
C GLN A 468 -10.17 32.76 34.49
N LEU A 469 -9.50 32.15 33.50
CA LEU A 469 -8.59 31.04 33.77
C LEU A 469 -7.35 31.53 34.52
N GLU A 470 -6.80 32.65 34.10
CA GLU A 470 -5.66 33.33 34.70
C GLU A 470 -5.86 33.71 36.16
N ASP A 471 -7.09 34.00 36.59
CA ASP A 471 -7.44 34.26 37.99
C ASP A 471 -7.44 32.98 38.83
N GLU A 472 -7.93 31.87 38.26
CA GLU A 472 -7.86 30.55 38.90
C GLU A 472 -6.39 30.10 39.03
N LEU A 473 -5.58 30.29 37.99
CA LEU A 473 -4.15 29.98 38.03
C LEU A 473 -3.42 30.86 39.05
N LEU A 474 -3.71 32.16 39.10
CA LEU A 474 -3.18 33.05 40.13
C LEU A 474 -3.56 32.55 41.53
N GLN A 475 -4.84 32.25 41.78
CA GLN A 475 -5.27 31.77 43.09
C GLN A 475 -4.61 30.45 43.46
N TRP A 476 -4.36 29.56 42.49
CA TRP A 476 -3.60 28.32 42.72
C TRP A 476 -2.19 28.62 43.21
N THR A 477 -1.46 29.54 42.56
CA THR A 477 -0.10 29.90 42.98
C THR A 477 -0.07 30.49 44.40
N LEU A 478 -1.04 31.34 44.73
CA LEU A 478 -1.16 31.94 46.06
C LEU A 478 -1.44 30.90 47.13
N ASN A 479 -2.31 29.92 46.84
CA ASN A 479 -2.60 28.82 47.76
C ASN A 479 -1.39 27.89 47.94
N TYR A 480 -0.60 27.70 46.88
CA TYR A 480 0.54 26.80 46.89
C TYR A 480 1.75 27.35 47.67
N ALA A 481 2.05 28.65 47.54
CA ALA A 481 3.29 29.24 48.08
C ALA A 481 3.16 30.66 48.64
N GLY A 482 1.93 31.19 48.80
CA GLY A 482 1.69 32.50 49.41
C GLY A 482 1.78 33.69 48.45
N GLN A 483 1.72 34.90 49.00
CA GLN A 483 1.72 36.13 48.21
C GLN A 483 3.07 36.39 47.54
N GLY A 484 3.06 36.68 46.24
CA GLY A 484 4.26 36.91 45.42
C GLY A 484 4.75 35.66 44.67
N SER A 485 4.22 34.48 44.97
CA SER A 485 4.65 33.22 44.36
C SER A 485 4.40 33.11 42.84
N TYR A 486 3.48 33.91 42.29
CA TYR A 486 3.14 33.94 40.86
C TYR A 486 4.25 34.51 39.96
N THR A 487 5.33 35.04 40.52
CA THR A 487 6.54 35.42 39.80
C THR A 487 7.68 34.41 39.97
N GLU A 488 7.50 33.37 40.79
CA GLU A 488 8.52 32.37 41.06
C GLU A 488 8.47 31.22 40.05
N HIS A 489 9.58 31.01 39.34
CA HIS A 489 9.63 30.02 38.27
C HIS A 489 9.29 28.59 38.72
N ASN A 490 9.76 28.18 39.92
CA ASN A 490 9.48 26.86 40.47
C ASN A 490 7.99 26.64 40.76
N VAL A 491 7.29 27.69 41.20
CA VAL A 491 5.84 27.66 41.46
C VAL A 491 5.06 27.57 40.16
N LEU A 492 5.45 28.33 39.13
CA LEU A 492 4.84 28.25 37.80
C LEU A 492 5.05 26.88 37.15
N THR A 493 6.23 26.29 37.31
CA THR A 493 6.49 24.90 36.88
C THR A 493 5.61 23.89 37.63
N ALA A 494 5.42 24.07 38.94
CA ALA A 494 4.54 23.21 39.73
C ALA A 494 3.07 23.36 39.30
N LEU A 495 2.62 24.59 39.03
CA LEU A 495 1.30 24.88 38.48
C LEU A 495 1.06 24.12 37.17
N ILE A 496 1.98 24.24 36.21
CA ILE A 496 1.84 23.61 34.89
C ILE A 496 1.73 22.08 35.03
N LYS A 497 2.57 21.47 35.87
CA LYS A 497 2.51 20.04 36.16
C LYS A 497 1.22 19.64 36.88
N ALA A 498 0.71 20.46 37.80
CA ALA A 498 -0.54 20.20 38.51
C ALA A 498 -1.76 20.17 37.58
N TYR A 499 -1.68 20.86 36.45
CA TYR A 499 -2.69 20.82 35.38
C TYR A 499 -2.44 19.70 34.35
N GLY A 500 -1.45 18.83 34.58
CA GLY A 500 -1.19 17.64 33.75
C GLY A 500 -0.24 17.87 32.57
N PHE A 501 0.35 19.05 32.43
CA PHE A 501 1.22 19.37 31.30
C PHE A 501 2.70 19.10 31.59
N LYS A 502 3.43 18.74 30.54
CA LYS A 502 4.90 18.73 30.55
C LYS A 502 5.42 20.15 30.44
N THR A 503 6.54 20.42 31.08
CA THR A 503 7.10 21.76 31.11
C THR A 503 8.61 21.76 31.15
N SER A 504 9.22 22.71 30.43
CA SER A 504 10.66 22.91 30.39
C SER A 504 10.99 24.39 30.23
N PHE A 505 11.64 24.96 31.23
CA PHE A 505 12.16 26.32 31.18
C PHE A 505 13.67 26.30 31.03
N SER A 506 14.17 27.24 30.24
CA SER A 506 15.59 27.52 30.12
C SER A 506 15.80 28.98 29.80
N THR A 507 16.93 29.50 30.26
CA THR A 507 17.41 30.86 29.99
C THR A 507 18.41 30.89 28.83
N THR A 508 18.74 29.73 28.26
CA THR A 508 19.78 29.57 27.21
C THR A 508 19.24 28.94 25.94
N ARG A 509 17.94 29.15 25.64
CA ARG A 509 17.34 28.65 24.40
C ARG A 509 17.91 29.35 23.19
N ARG A 510 17.86 28.65 22.07
CA ARG A 510 18.11 29.19 20.73
C ARG A 510 16.81 29.45 20.00
N TRP A 511 16.80 30.45 19.13
CA TRP A 511 15.62 30.86 18.36
C TRP A 511 15.09 29.73 17.47
N TYR A 512 15.95 28.81 17.01
CA TYR A 512 15.47 27.66 16.24
C TYR A 512 14.61 26.71 17.11
N GLU A 513 14.91 26.54 18.40
CA GLU A 513 14.09 25.73 19.31
C GLU A 513 12.71 26.36 19.51
N ILE A 514 12.66 27.70 19.63
CA ILE A 514 11.39 28.45 19.70
C ILE A 514 10.55 28.21 18.45
N LYS A 515 11.19 28.29 17.27
CA LYS A 515 10.52 28.04 16.00
C LYS A 515 10.03 26.59 15.89
N GLU A 516 10.80 25.62 16.38
CA GLU A 516 10.41 24.20 16.41
C GLU A 516 9.19 23.94 17.29
N GLU A 517 9.11 24.55 18.48
CA GLU A 517 7.91 24.48 19.32
C GLU A 517 6.68 24.97 18.54
N LEU A 518 6.79 26.14 17.89
CA LEU A 518 5.69 26.69 17.10
C LEU A 518 5.29 25.78 15.93
N ILE A 519 6.26 25.29 15.15
CA ILE A 519 6.03 24.34 14.04
C ILE A 519 5.28 23.09 14.52
N ASN A 520 5.65 22.59 15.70
CA ASN A 520 5.01 21.45 16.33
C ASN A 520 3.71 21.81 17.07
N ARG A 521 3.13 22.99 16.79
CA ARG A 521 1.87 23.51 17.35
C ARG A 521 1.90 23.68 18.88
N ARG A 522 3.06 24.08 19.41
CA ARG A 522 3.25 24.40 20.83
C ARG A 522 3.56 25.90 20.99
N PRO A 523 2.61 26.71 21.48
CA PRO A 523 2.85 28.11 21.78
C PRO A 523 3.93 28.25 22.85
N VAL A 524 4.71 29.33 22.78
CA VAL A 524 5.87 29.53 23.67
C VAL A 524 5.63 30.73 24.57
N VAL A 525 5.81 30.56 25.87
CA VAL A 525 5.83 31.67 26.82
C VAL A 525 7.24 32.25 26.84
N LEU A 526 7.38 33.53 26.51
CA LEU A 526 8.65 34.21 26.25
C LEU A 526 8.81 35.43 27.20
N PRO A 527 9.63 35.29 28.25
CA PRO A 527 10.10 36.43 29.04
C PRO A 527 11.11 37.30 28.28
N GLY A 528 11.15 38.58 28.61
CA GLY A 528 12.17 39.51 28.12
C GLY A 528 12.13 40.87 28.80
N ASP A 529 13.15 41.68 28.54
CA ASP A 529 13.29 43.06 28.96
C ASP A 529 12.60 43.98 27.94
N PHE A 530 11.30 43.76 27.74
CA PHE A 530 10.45 44.72 27.04
C PHE A 530 10.49 46.08 27.77
N ILE A 531 10.09 47.18 27.11
CA ILE A 531 10.20 48.57 27.61
C ILE A 531 9.30 48.81 28.85
N VAL A 532 9.61 48.12 29.95
CA VAL A 532 8.94 48.08 31.26
C VAL A 532 10.06 47.80 32.29
N PRO A 533 10.18 48.59 33.38
CA PRO A 533 11.32 48.51 34.31
C PRO A 533 11.54 47.17 35.04
N SER A 534 10.59 46.23 34.97
CA SER A 534 10.57 44.97 35.74
C SER A 534 10.67 43.70 34.89
N GLY A 535 10.88 43.83 33.58
CA GLY A 535 10.71 42.74 32.61
C GLY A 535 9.22 42.43 32.33
N HIS A 536 8.95 41.71 31.23
CA HIS A 536 7.61 41.36 30.78
C HIS A 536 7.58 40.01 30.05
N ILE A 537 6.39 39.43 29.92
CA ILE A 537 6.21 38.09 29.35
C ILE A 537 5.09 38.11 28.33
N VAL A 538 5.40 37.57 27.15
CA VAL A 538 4.45 37.43 26.03
C VAL A 538 4.31 35.97 25.63
N VAL A 539 3.28 35.65 24.84
CA VAL A 539 3.12 34.31 24.25
C VAL A 539 3.39 34.39 22.77
N LEU A 540 4.43 33.71 22.28
CA LEU A 540 4.61 33.50 20.86
C LEU A 540 3.63 32.45 20.36
N ILE A 541 2.91 32.81 19.30
CA ILE A 541 1.84 32.00 18.71
C ILE A 541 2.10 31.71 17.23
N GLY A 542 3.19 32.23 16.66
CA GLY A 542 3.46 32.08 15.25
C GLY A 542 4.70 32.83 14.79
N TYR A 543 4.96 32.78 13.49
CA TYR A 543 6.02 33.52 12.83
C TYR A 543 5.69 33.74 11.35
N ASP A 544 6.29 34.77 10.75
CA ASP A 544 6.32 34.98 9.31
C ASP A 544 7.74 35.35 8.86
N ASN A 545 7.89 35.86 7.63
CA ASN A 545 9.18 36.30 7.11
C ASN A 545 9.74 37.58 7.77
N ARG A 546 8.94 38.31 8.56
CA ARG A 546 9.31 39.56 9.22
C ARG A 546 9.61 39.38 10.71
N GLY A 547 8.98 38.44 11.38
CA GLY A 547 9.15 38.25 12.82
C GLY A 547 8.28 37.16 13.44
N TYR A 548 8.17 37.19 14.78
CA TYR A 548 7.26 36.32 15.53
C TYR A 548 5.94 37.03 15.81
N ILE A 549 4.85 36.25 15.75
CA ILE A 549 3.51 36.70 16.13
C ILE A 549 3.34 36.37 17.61
N ALA A 550 2.97 37.37 18.41
CA ALA A 550 2.84 37.28 19.85
C ALA A 550 1.46 37.76 20.32
N ASN A 551 0.94 37.11 21.36
CA ASN A 551 -0.08 37.68 22.22
C ASN A 551 0.63 38.32 23.42
N ASP A 552 0.64 39.65 23.46
CA ASP A 552 1.18 40.43 24.58
C ASP A 552 0.04 40.76 25.56
N PRO A 553 0.08 40.23 26.80
CA PRO A 553 -1.01 40.42 27.76
C PRO A 553 -1.16 41.85 28.27
N TRP A 554 -0.17 42.74 28.11
CA TRP A 554 -0.21 44.12 28.58
C TRP A 554 -0.51 45.15 27.48
N GLY A 555 -0.15 44.87 26.23
CA GLY A 555 -0.42 45.78 25.11
C GLY A 555 0.67 45.74 24.05
N ASP A 556 0.89 46.84 23.33
CA ASP A 556 1.87 46.87 22.24
C ASP A 556 3.22 47.47 22.68
N ALA A 557 4.22 46.59 22.80
CA ALA A 557 5.59 46.96 23.14
C ALA A 557 6.23 48.00 22.18
N TYR A 558 5.88 48.00 20.88
CA TYR A 558 6.43 48.99 19.94
C TYR A 558 5.94 50.42 20.22
N THR A 559 4.79 50.54 20.87
CA THR A 559 4.22 51.84 21.25
C THR A 559 4.64 52.27 22.65
N ALA A 560 5.64 51.58 23.23
CA ALA A 560 5.96 51.66 24.65
C ALA A 560 4.71 51.49 25.53
N TYR A 561 3.83 50.56 25.13
CA TYR A 561 2.57 50.24 25.82
C TYR A 561 1.55 51.38 25.96
N THR A 562 1.63 52.41 25.12
CA THR A 562 0.56 53.41 24.98
C THR A 562 -0.69 52.81 24.32
N SER A 563 -0.52 51.81 23.46
CA SER A 563 -1.61 50.97 22.97
C SER A 563 -1.81 49.74 23.86
N THR A 564 -3.06 49.48 24.27
CA THR A 564 -3.44 48.30 25.05
C THR A 564 -3.78 47.09 24.16
N TYR A 565 -3.78 47.24 22.84
CA TYR A 565 -4.07 46.14 21.93
C TYR A 565 -2.83 45.24 21.84
N GLY A 566 -2.86 44.06 22.48
CA GLY A 566 -1.73 43.13 22.49
C GLY A 566 -1.99 41.82 21.73
N ARG A 567 -3.16 41.66 21.11
CA ARG A 567 -3.53 40.45 20.37
C ARG A 567 -2.79 40.37 19.04
N ARG A 568 -2.15 39.22 18.76
CA ARG A 568 -1.53 38.88 17.47
C ARG A 568 -0.57 39.96 16.95
N ARG A 569 0.29 40.48 17.83
CA ARG A 569 1.32 41.48 17.47
C ARG A 569 2.51 40.83 16.79
N LEU A 570 2.90 41.41 15.66
CA LEU A 570 4.10 40.99 14.96
C LEU A 570 5.29 41.78 15.49
N TYR A 571 6.20 41.09 16.17
CA TYR A 571 7.47 41.64 16.61
C TYR A 571 8.60 41.13 15.74
N SER A 572 9.39 42.04 15.18
CA SER A 572 10.52 41.71 14.30
C SER A 572 11.54 40.82 15.01
N TYR A 573 12.22 39.97 14.23
CA TYR A 573 13.29 39.12 14.78
C TYR A 573 14.38 39.94 15.47
N SER A 574 14.75 41.09 14.91
CA SER A 574 15.74 41.99 15.51
C SER A 574 15.28 42.56 16.84
N TYR A 575 14.01 42.95 16.95
CA TYR A 575 13.46 43.50 18.17
C TYR A 575 13.41 42.45 19.28
N LEU A 576 12.89 41.25 18.99
CA LEU A 576 12.86 40.17 19.98
C LEU A 576 14.26 39.69 20.38
N ASN A 577 15.22 39.68 19.46
CA ASN A 577 16.62 39.38 19.81
C ASN A 577 17.24 40.45 20.72
N GLN A 578 16.78 41.70 20.63
CA GLN A 578 17.21 42.77 21.52
C GLN A 578 16.59 42.65 22.91
N VAL A 579 15.27 42.40 23.00
CA VAL A 579 14.54 42.45 24.28
C VAL A 579 14.47 41.09 25.00
N ALA A 580 14.45 39.97 24.29
CA ALA A 580 14.39 38.63 24.88
C ALA A 580 15.76 37.91 24.93
N GLY A 581 16.80 38.57 24.42
CA GLY A 581 18.18 38.07 24.41
C GLY A 581 18.67 37.53 23.06
N PRO A 582 20.00 37.49 22.85
CA PRO A 582 20.58 36.92 21.64
C PRO A 582 20.39 35.40 21.55
N ASP A 583 20.55 34.82 20.35
CA ASP A 583 20.50 33.37 20.15
C ASP A 583 21.39 32.61 21.14
N GLY A 584 20.83 31.60 21.81
CA GLY A 584 21.52 30.84 22.87
C GLY A 584 21.46 31.47 24.26
N ASN A 585 20.83 32.64 24.39
CA ASN A 585 20.53 33.31 25.65
C ASN A 585 19.06 33.79 25.69
N VAL A 586 18.16 33.03 25.05
CA VAL A 586 16.74 33.32 25.03
C VAL A 586 16.07 32.62 26.21
N TRP A 587 15.31 33.38 26.99
CA TRP A 587 14.48 32.83 28.05
C TRP A 587 13.18 32.35 27.44
N ALA A 588 12.83 31.08 27.67
CA ALA A 588 11.55 30.56 27.23
C ALA A 588 11.06 29.42 28.11
N HIS A 589 9.74 29.37 28.26
CA HIS A 589 9.03 28.34 29.00
C HIS A 589 8.17 27.54 28.02
N PHE A 590 8.57 26.29 27.78
CA PHE A 590 7.85 25.37 26.92
C PHE A 590 6.82 24.61 27.74
N ILE A 591 5.62 24.47 27.18
CA ILE A 591 4.48 23.79 27.78
C ILE A 591 3.95 22.83 26.71
N ALA A 592 3.84 21.55 27.03
CA ALA A 592 3.40 20.52 26.10
C ALA A 592 2.33 19.61 26.75
N PRO A 593 1.34 19.15 25.97
CA PRO A 593 0.34 18.19 26.43
C PRO A 593 0.90 16.80 26.74
#